data_AF-A0A345ZHP3-F1
#
_entry.id   AF-A0A345ZHP3-F1
#
_cell.length_a   1.000
_cell.length_b   1.000
_cell.length_c   1.000
_cell.angle_alpha   90.00
_cell.angle_beta   90.00
_cell.angle_gamma   90.00
#
_symmetry.space_group_name_H-M   'P 1'
#
loop_
_entity.id
_entity.type
_entity.pdbx_description
1 polymer ?
#
loop_
_entity_poly.entity_id
_entity_poly.type
_entity_poly.pdbx_seq_one_letter_code
_entity_poly.pdbx_strand_id
1 'polypeptide(L)'
;MDSSWTAQLLNLTVEAVEQWEALPCVLRLSGGYRIQVESLWRLLSDDCLVLTSGDEGQLFGRASPVRAIPELAAALVGKPVSSLLASAGTRDLTVVLGNLTFQVIADSSGYEAWQIEGPAGFLAVG
;
A
#
# COMPACT_ATOMS: atom_id res chain seq x y z
N MET A 1 20.54 0.76 -7.00
CA MET A 1 20.89 -0.23 -5.96
C MET A 1 19.63 -0.99 -5.67
N ASP A 2 19.51 -2.23 -6.15
CA ASP A 2 18.45 -3.14 -5.72
C ASP A 2 18.65 -3.38 -4.23
N SER A 3 17.82 -2.75 -3.41
CA SER A 3 17.82 -3.01 -1.98
C SER A 3 17.22 -4.40 -1.78
N SER A 4 17.98 -5.31 -1.16
CA SER A 4 17.71 -6.75 -1.02
C SER A 4 16.33 -7.13 -0.44
N TRP A 5 15.60 -6.18 0.10
CA TRP A 5 14.25 -6.38 0.63
C TRP A 5 13.17 -6.37 -0.45
N THR A 6 13.31 -5.62 -1.56
CA THR A 6 12.24 -5.55 -2.59
C THR A 6 12.02 -6.90 -3.25
N ALA A 7 13.11 -7.62 -3.54
CA ALA A 7 13.08 -8.96 -4.10
C ALA A 7 12.37 -9.98 -3.19
N GLN A 8 12.36 -9.76 -1.86
CA GLN A 8 11.68 -10.66 -0.91
C GLN A 8 10.16 -10.53 -0.98
N LEU A 9 9.64 -9.40 -1.48
CA LEU A 9 8.20 -9.14 -1.57
C LEU A 9 7.61 -9.54 -2.92
N LEU A 10 8.44 -9.80 -3.93
CA LEU A 10 7.96 -10.21 -5.26
C LEU A 10 7.23 -11.55 -5.19
N ASN A 11 6.12 -11.64 -5.92
CA ASN A 11 5.19 -12.77 -5.96
C ASN A 11 4.46 -13.08 -4.65
N LEU A 12 4.69 -12.32 -3.57
CA LEU A 12 3.85 -12.43 -2.39
C LEU A 12 2.45 -11.94 -2.72
N THR A 13 1.44 -12.67 -2.24
CA THR A 13 0.03 -12.39 -2.50
C THR A 13 -0.54 -11.54 -1.38
N VAL A 14 -1.37 -10.54 -1.69
CA VAL A 14 -2.12 -9.80 -0.67
C VAL A 14 -3.16 -10.72 -0.04
N GLU A 15 -3.03 -10.99 1.26
CA GLU A 15 -3.94 -11.82 2.02
C GLU A 15 -5.04 -10.98 2.68
N ALA A 16 -4.71 -9.77 3.13
CA ALA A 16 -5.65 -8.86 3.76
C ALA A 16 -5.24 -7.40 3.57
N VAL A 17 -6.24 -6.54 3.66
CA VAL A 17 -6.09 -5.08 3.74
C VAL A 17 -6.85 -4.64 4.97
N GLU A 18 -6.17 -4.01 5.91
CA GLU A 18 -6.69 -3.72 7.24
C GLU A 18 -6.45 -2.24 7.60
N GLN A 19 -7.21 -1.74 8.58
CA GLN A 19 -6.93 -0.47 9.24
C GLN A 19 -6.63 -0.76 10.70
N TRP A 20 -5.50 -0.26 11.21
CA TRP A 20 -5.12 -0.41 12.61
C TRP A 20 -5.16 0.95 13.32
N GLU A 21 -5.04 0.94 14.64
CA GLU A 21 -4.89 2.18 15.40
C GLU A 21 -3.66 2.95 14.90
N ALA A 22 -3.84 4.23 14.60
CA ALA A 22 -2.84 5.13 14.00
C ALA A 22 -2.33 4.78 12.58
N LEU A 23 -2.71 3.64 12.00
CA LEU A 23 -2.28 3.26 10.65
C LEU A 23 -3.47 3.31 9.67
N PRO A 24 -3.50 4.26 8.72
CA PRO A 24 -4.56 4.34 7.71
C PRO A 24 -4.70 3.09 6.85
N CYS A 25 -3.65 2.26 6.70
CA CYS A 25 -3.71 1.00 5.98
C CYS A 25 -2.58 0.06 6.38
N VAL A 26 -2.88 -1.24 6.44
CA VAL A 26 -1.89 -2.31 6.51
C VAL A 26 -2.22 -3.34 5.44
N LEU A 27 -1.28 -3.58 4.52
CA LEU A 27 -1.34 -4.69 3.58
C LEU A 27 -0.64 -5.89 4.21
N ARG A 28 -1.38 -6.97 4.44
CA ARG A 28 -0.81 -8.27 4.80
C ARG A 28 -0.53 -9.06 3.54
N LEU A 29 0.71 -9.54 3.43
CA LEU A 29 1.16 -10.35 2.32
C LEU A 29 1.45 -11.79 2.79
N SER A 30 1.37 -12.73 1.86
CA SER A 30 1.68 -14.14 2.11
C SER A 30 3.06 -14.32 2.71
N GLY A 31 3.23 -15.33 3.57
CA GLY A 31 4.51 -15.60 4.23
C GLY A 31 4.77 -14.73 5.46
N GLY A 32 3.75 -14.03 5.97
CA GLY A 32 3.85 -13.25 7.21
C GLY A 32 4.51 -11.87 7.03
N TYR A 33 4.52 -11.35 5.80
CA TYR A 33 5.00 -10.01 5.51
C TYR A 33 3.88 -8.98 5.65
N ARG A 34 4.24 -7.74 5.98
CA ARG A 34 3.31 -6.62 6.05
C ARG A 34 3.93 -5.33 5.52
N ILE A 35 3.10 -4.53 4.84
CA ILE A 35 3.38 -3.14 4.50
C ILE A 35 2.45 -2.30 5.36
N GLN A 36 3.01 -1.57 6.31
CA GLN A 36 2.30 -0.59 7.13
C GLN A 36 2.37 0.77 6.47
N VAL A 37 1.26 1.49 6.46
CA VAL A 37 1.15 2.82 5.89
C VAL A 37 0.77 3.80 7.00
N GLU A 38 1.54 4.87 7.09
CA GLU A 38 1.39 5.93 8.10
C GLU A 38 0.89 7.25 7.50
N SER A 39 0.89 7.36 6.17
CA SER A 39 0.53 8.58 5.43
C SER A 39 -0.58 8.34 4.38
N LEU A 40 -0.74 9.32 3.47
CA LEU A 40 -1.60 9.20 2.30
C LEU A 40 -1.23 7.97 1.45
N TRP A 41 -2.23 7.14 1.14
CA TRP A 41 -2.13 6.13 0.10
C TRP A 41 -3.13 6.39 -1.03
N ARG A 42 -2.80 5.88 -2.21
CA ARG A 42 -3.68 5.89 -3.37
C ARG A 42 -3.57 4.62 -4.20
N LEU A 43 -4.67 4.22 -4.78
CA LEU A 43 -4.79 3.14 -5.75
C LEU A 43 -5.00 3.73 -7.13
N LEU A 44 -4.21 3.27 -8.09
CA LEU A 44 -4.39 3.53 -9.50
C LEU A 44 -4.79 2.24 -10.21
N SER A 45 -5.63 2.36 -11.23
CA SER A 45 -5.89 1.29 -12.22
C SER A 45 -5.57 1.86 -13.59
N ASP A 46 -4.68 1.21 -14.34
CA ASP A 46 -4.26 1.66 -15.68
C ASP A 46 -3.88 3.16 -15.68
N ASP A 47 -3.02 3.53 -14.71
CA ASP A 47 -2.52 4.89 -14.44
C ASP A 47 -3.58 5.95 -14.06
N CYS A 48 -4.84 5.55 -13.87
CA CYS A 48 -5.91 6.43 -13.41
C CYS A 48 -6.12 6.30 -11.90
N LEU A 49 -6.22 7.44 -11.18
CA LEU A 49 -6.54 7.46 -9.76
C LEU A 49 -7.97 6.96 -9.52
N VAL A 50 -8.13 5.88 -8.78
CA VAL A 50 -9.45 5.26 -8.52
C VAL A 50 -9.89 5.30 -7.06
N LEU A 51 -8.94 5.39 -6.12
CA LEU A 51 -9.24 5.44 -4.69
C LEU A 51 -8.07 6.04 -3.91
N THR A 52 -8.35 6.82 -2.87
CA THR A 52 -7.36 7.31 -1.91
C THR A 52 -7.81 7.08 -0.47
N SER A 53 -6.86 7.14 0.47
CA SER A 53 -7.20 7.14 1.90
C SER A 53 -8.05 8.35 2.31
N GLY A 54 -7.95 9.47 1.57
CA GLY A 54 -8.75 10.67 1.81
C GLY A 54 -10.20 10.57 1.34
N ASP A 55 -10.56 9.52 0.59
CA ASP A 55 -11.91 9.33 0.09
C ASP A 55 -12.85 8.72 1.15
N GLU A 56 -12.32 8.18 2.26
CA GLU A 56 -13.15 7.56 3.31
C GLU A 56 -14.29 8.49 3.77
N GLY A 57 -15.51 7.97 3.75
CA GLY A 57 -16.71 8.72 4.15
C GLY A 57 -17.19 9.77 3.14
N GLN A 58 -16.47 9.99 2.04
CA GLN A 58 -16.91 10.92 0.99
C GLN A 58 -18.06 10.32 0.18
N LEU A 59 -19.02 11.16 -0.23
CA LEU A 59 -20.16 10.71 -1.05
C LEU A 59 -19.84 10.77 -2.55
N PHE A 60 -19.26 11.86 -3.05
CA PHE A 60 -19.02 12.08 -4.48
C PHE A 60 -20.24 11.76 -5.39
N GLY A 61 -21.45 12.02 -4.90
CA GLY A 61 -22.70 11.71 -5.62
C GLY A 61 -23.08 10.22 -5.65
N ARG A 62 -22.38 9.34 -4.92
CA ARG A 62 -22.71 7.92 -4.73
C ARG A 62 -23.92 7.75 -3.80
N ALA A 63 -24.61 6.61 -3.93
CA ALA A 63 -25.74 6.25 -3.06
C ALA A 63 -25.31 5.98 -1.60
N SER A 64 -24.04 5.64 -1.38
CA SER A 64 -23.45 5.45 -0.05
C SER A 64 -22.05 6.07 -0.02
N PRO A 65 -21.58 6.49 1.16
CA PRO A 65 -20.20 6.94 1.33
C PRO A 65 -19.19 5.89 0.87
N VAL A 66 -18.05 6.35 0.37
CA VAL A 66 -16.88 5.52 0.06
C VAL A 66 -16.41 4.85 1.35
N ARG A 67 -16.09 3.56 1.24
CA ARG A 67 -15.43 2.78 2.29
C ARG A 67 -14.08 2.34 1.76
N ALA A 68 -13.05 3.15 1.98
CA ALA A 68 -11.75 3.07 1.35
C ALA A 68 -11.07 1.72 1.61
N ILE A 69 -11.03 1.25 2.86
CA ILE A 69 -10.37 -0.02 3.18
C ILE A 69 -11.10 -1.24 2.60
N PRO A 70 -12.43 -1.40 2.75
CA PRO A 70 -13.16 -2.46 2.07
C PRO A 70 -13.05 -2.42 0.54
N GLU A 71 -13.09 -1.24 -0.08
CA GLU A 71 -12.93 -1.09 -1.54
C GLU A 71 -11.51 -1.46 -1.99
N LEU A 72 -10.49 -1.03 -1.24
CA LEU A 72 -9.09 -1.41 -1.47
C LEU A 72 -8.88 -2.93 -1.31
N ALA A 73 -9.47 -3.53 -0.26
CA ALA A 73 -9.42 -4.97 -0.01
C ALA A 73 -10.02 -5.76 -1.17
N ALA A 74 -11.20 -5.36 -1.64
CA ALA A 74 -11.87 -5.98 -2.78
C ALA A 74 -11.04 -5.89 -4.07
N ALA A 75 -10.24 -4.82 -4.23
CA ALA A 75 -9.36 -4.65 -5.37
C ALA A 75 -8.06 -5.46 -5.26
N LEU A 76 -7.46 -5.57 -4.07
CA LEU A 76 -6.09 -6.08 -3.91
C LEU A 76 -5.98 -7.54 -3.44
N VAL A 77 -6.92 -8.04 -2.63
CA VAL A 77 -6.81 -9.39 -2.04
C VAL A 77 -6.72 -10.45 -3.14
N GLY A 78 -5.76 -11.37 -2.99
CA GLY A 78 -5.47 -12.43 -3.96
C GLY A 78 -4.55 -12.01 -5.11
N LYS A 79 -4.17 -10.72 -5.23
CA LYS A 79 -3.22 -10.29 -6.26
C LYS A 79 -1.77 -10.43 -5.77
N PRO A 80 -0.85 -10.93 -6.62
CA PRO A 80 0.57 -10.97 -6.32
C PRO A 80 1.24 -9.61 -6.56
N VAL A 81 2.26 -9.30 -5.78
CA VAL A 81 3.16 -8.17 -6.03
C VAL A 81 4.06 -8.51 -7.22
N SER A 82 3.94 -7.76 -8.31
CA SER A 82 4.76 -7.95 -9.52
C SER A 82 5.95 -6.99 -9.61
N SER A 83 5.87 -5.84 -8.93
CA SER A 83 6.97 -4.88 -8.86
C SER A 83 6.85 -4.04 -7.59
N LEU A 84 8.00 -3.57 -7.11
CA LEU A 84 8.12 -2.77 -5.90
C LEU A 84 9.24 -1.75 -6.05
N LEU A 85 8.94 -0.48 -5.78
CA LEU A 85 9.90 0.63 -5.93
C LEU A 85 9.72 1.64 -4.80
N ALA A 86 10.82 2.00 -4.14
CA ALA A 86 10.89 3.17 -3.29
C ALA A 86 11.59 4.31 -4.05
N SER A 87 10.88 5.42 -4.25
CA SER A 87 11.39 6.57 -5.03
C SER A 87 12.63 7.19 -4.39
N ALA A 88 13.61 7.56 -5.21
CA ALA A 88 14.74 8.34 -4.72
C ALA A 88 14.28 9.77 -4.37
N GLY A 89 14.78 10.33 -3.27
CA GLY A 89 14.43 11.67 -2.82
C GLY A 89 13.19 11.70 -1.93
N THR A 90 12.01 11.33 -2.45
CA THR A 90 10.75 11.38 -1.67
C THR A 90 10.50 10.16 -0.82
N ARG A 91 11.10 9.02 -1.17
CA ARG A 91 10.84 7.71 -0.54
C ARG A 91 9.41 7.20 -0.68
N ASP A 92 8.60 7.76 -1.56
CA ASP A 92 7.29 7.20 -1.90
C ASP A 92 7.40 5.71 -2.28
N LEU A 93 6.51 4.89 -1.76
CA LEU A 93 6.43 3.48 -2.13
C LEU A 93 5.47 3.30 -3.30
N THR A 94 5.88 2.50 -4.28
CA THR A 94 5.03 2.03 -5.37
C THR A 94 5.04 0.50 -5.38
N VAL A 95 3.85 -0.08 -5.29
CA VAL A 95 3.59 -1.52 -5.35
C VAL A 95 2.71 -1.81 -6.57
N VAL A 96 3.18 -2.62 -7.51
CA VAL A 96 2.41 -2.99 -8.70
C VAL A 96 1.81 -4.38 -8.51
N LEU A 97 0.52 -4.52 -8.78
CA LEU A 97 -0.27 -5.74 -8.63
C LEU A 97 -1.15 -5.99 -9.88
N GLY A 98 -0.54 -6.49 -10.94
CA GLY A 98 -1.21 -6.62 -12.25
C GLY A 98 -1.40 -5.26 -12.92
N ASN A 99 -2.64 -4.86 -13.18
CA ASN A 99 -2.99 -3.55 -13.74
C ASN A 99 -3.20 -2.47 -12.66
N LEU A 100 -3.04 -2.82 -11.38
CA LEU A 100 -3.19 -1.92 -10.26
C LEU A 100 -1.84 -1.45 -9.75
N THR A 101 -1.79 -0.19 -9.32
CA THR A 101 -0.63 0.40 -8.66
C THR A 101 -1.07 1.00 -7.34
N PHE A 102 -0.61 0.44 -6.23
CA PHE A 102 -0.78 1.00 -4.89
C PHE A 102 0.43 1.89 -4.57
N GLN A 103 0.18 3.14 -4.18
CA GLN A 103 1.23 4.08 -3.84
C GLN A 103 1.04 4.62 -2.43
N VAL A 104 2.14 4.75 -1.71
CA VAL A 104 2.22 5.47 -0.44
C VAL A 104 3.04 6.73 -0.68
N ILE A 105 2.47 7.88 -0.32
CA ILE A 105 3.07 9.18 -0.59
C ILE A 105 3.62 9.75 0.71
N ALA A 106 4.91 10.05 0.74
CA ALA A 106 5.50 10.77 1.85
C ALA A 106 5.02 12.23 1.82
N ASP A 107 4.29 12.62 2.86
CA ASP A 107 3.79 13.98 3.08
C ASP A 107 4.51 14.70 4.23
N SER A 108 5.50 14.03 4.83
CA SER A 108 6.36 14.59 5.87
C SER A 108 7.84 14.34 5.59
N SER A 109 8.71 15.17 6.17
CA SER A 109 10.17 14.99 6.09
C SER A 109 10.71 13.90 7.03
N GLY A 110 9.83 13.17 7.73
CA GLY A 110 10.21 12.05 8.60
C GLY A 110 10.68 10.82 7.82
N TYR A 111 10.26 10.66 6.56
CA TYR A 111 10.54 9.47 5.74
C TYR A 111 10.11 8.16 6.42
N GLU A 112 8.98 8.21 7.12
CA GLU A 112 8.32 7.09 7.80
C GLU A 112 6.87 6.97 7.32
N ALA A 113 6.63 7.24 6.03
CA ALA A 113 5.33 7.12 5.40
C ALA A 113 4.86 5.66 5.30
N TRP A 114 5.81 4.73 5.24
CA TRP A 114 5.55 3.30 5.24
C TRP A 114 6.67 2.51 5.93
N GLN A 115 6.30 1.35 6.45
CA GLN A 115 7.22 0.36 7.01
C GLN A 115 6.94 -1.02 6.45
N ILE A 116 7.99 -1.81 6.28
CA ILE A 116 7.91 -3.19 5.81
C ILE A 116 8.53 -4.10 6.84
N GLU A 117 7.75 -5.08 7.26
CA GLU A 117 8.18 -6.11 8.19
C GLU A 117 7.93 -7.47 7.57
N GLY A 118 8.91 -8.35 7.70
CA GLY A 118 8.82 -9.75 7.34
C GLY A 118 8.64 -10.64 8.56
N PRO A 119 8.57 -11.97 8.36
CA PRO A 119 8.44 -12.93 9.45
C PRO A 119 9.63 -12.91 10.44
N ALA A 120 10.79 -12.42 10.01
CA ALA A 120 11.99 -12.28 10.83
C ALA A 120 12.16 -10.90 11.50
N GLY A 121 11.21 -9.98 11.27
CA GLY A 121 11.24 -8.61 11.81
C GLY A 121 11.33 -7.55 10.72
N PHE A 122 11.80 -6.37 11.11
CA PHE A 122 11.90 -5.18 10.27
C PHE A 122 12.79 -5.37 9.03
N LEU A 123 12.33 -4.89 7.87
CA LEU A 123 13.03 -4.98 6.59
C LEU A 123 13.37 -3.60 6.00
N ALA A 124 12.41 -2.67 6.00
CA ALA A 124 12.58 -1.37 5.38
C ALA A 124 11.60 -0.33 5.92
N VAL A 125 11.96 0.95 5.78
CA VAL A 125 11.15 2.14 6.07
C VAL A 125 11.42 3.19 5.01
N GLY A 126 10.43 4.05 4.73
CA GLY A 126 10.57 5.21 3.87
C GLY A 126 9.37 6.13 3.92
#